data_AF-B8ISC5-F1
#
_entry.id   AF-B8ISC5-F1
#
_cell.length_a   1.000
_cell.length_b   1.000
_cell.length_c   1.000
_cell.angle_alpha   90.00
_cell.angle_beta   90.00
_cell.angle_gamma   90.00
#
_symmetry.space_group_name_H-M   'P 1'
#
loop_
_entity.id
_entity.type
_entity.pdbx_description
1 polymer ?
#
loop_
_entity_poly.entity_id
_entity_poly.type
_entity_poly.pdbx_seq_one_letter_code
_entity_poly.pdbx_strand_id
1 'polypeptide(L)'
;MRLREKGKPDGAIVALDWDAAQAALLAGTHVSAEGGEGERRPDQPAESGDLDARPQPELEALAAERGVDISGAKTKADVIAALRTQP
;
A
#
# COMPACT_ATOMS: atom_id res chain seq x y z
N MET A 1 8.05 -5.01 20.79
CA MET A 1 8.07 -4.50 19.40
C MET A 1 7.49 -5.56 18.48
N ARG A 2 6.64 -5.19 17.53
CA ARG A 2 6.20 -6.12 16.48
C ARG A 2 7.02 -5.93 15.20
N LEU A 3 7.56 -7.01 14.67
CA LEU A 3 8.39 -7.03 13.48
C LEU A 3 7.86 -8.07 12.48
N ARG A 4 8.16 -7.86 11.20
CA ARG A 4 7.90 -8.81 10.12
C ARG A 4 9.14 -8.99 9.26
N GLU A 5 9.28 -10.13 8.60
CA GLU A 5 10.41 -10.36 7.67
C GLU A 5 10.42 -9.32 6.55
N LYS A 6 11.61 -8.78 6.27
CA LYS A 6 11.81 -7.84 5.18
C LYS A 6 11.62 -8.57 3.84
N GLY A 7 10.76 -8.03 2.96
CA GLY A 7 10.48 -8.60 1.63
C GLY A 7 9.33 -9.60 1.60
N LYS A 8 8.66 -9.86 2.74
CA LYS A 8 7.40 -10.60 2.80
C LYS A 8 6.29 -9.72 3.37
N PRO A 9 5.46 -9.08 2.52
CA PRO A 9 4.33 -8.28 2.99
C PRO A 9 3.30 -9.12 3.79
N ASP A 10 3.14 -10.41 3.44
CA ASP A 10 2.33 -11.41 4.16
C ASP A 10 3.09 -12.18 5.25
N GLY A 11 4.28 -11.71 5.63
CA GLY A 11 5.10 -12.36 6.66
C GLY A 11 4.40 -12.37 8.02
N ALA A 12 4.54 -13.47 8.77
CA ALA A 12 4.02 -13.56 10.12
C ALA A 12 4.62 -12.46 11.00
N ILE A 13 3.75 -11.68 11.65
CA ILE A 13 4.17 -10.64 12.59
C ILE A 13 4.63 -11.30 13.88
N VAL A 14 5.91 -11.14 14.20
CA VAL A 14 6.52 -11.66 15.42
C VAL A 14 6.65 -10.54 16.44
N ALA A 15 6.15 -10.77 17.65
CA ALA A 15 6.40 -9.89 18.78
C ALA A 15 7.77 -10.24 19.39
N LEU A 16 8.71 -9.29 19.30
CA LEU A 16 10.07 -9.40 19.83
C LEU A 16 10.30 -8.34 20.92
N ASP A 17 11.18 -8.66 21.85
CA ASP A 17 11.70 -7.69 22.81
C ASP A 17 12.48 -6.57 22.11
N TRP A 18 12.62 -5.42 22.77
CA TRP A 18 13.23 -4.22 22.19
C TRP A 18 14.65 -4.46 21.65
N ASP A 19 15.49 -5.14 22.44
CA ASP A 19 16.88 -5.45 22.07
C ASP A 19 16.94 -6.37 20.84
N ALA A 20 16.19 -7.47 20.87
CA ALA A 20 16.09 -8.41 19.76
C ALA A 20 15.52 -7.74 18.49
N ALA A 21 14.57 -6.83 18.66
CA ALA A 21 13.98 -6.11 17.56
C ALA A 21 14.96 -5.14 16.88
N GLN A 22 15.74 -4.41 17.67
CA GLN A 22 16.75 -3.49 17.16
C GLN A 22 17.87 -4.24 16.42
N ALA A 23 18.30 -5.39 16.94
CA ALA A 23 19.26 -6.26 16.27
C ALA A 23 18.74 -6.76 14.91
N ALA A 24 17.47 -7.16 14.83
CA ALA A 24 16.85 -7.64 13.59
C ALA A 24 16.66 -6.52 12.53
N LEU A 25 16.36 -5.30 12.99
CA LEU A 25 16.30 -4.09 12.14
C LEU A 25 17.69 -3.71 11.61
N LEU A 26 18.71 -3.72 12.47
CA LEU A 26 20.11 -3.44 12.08
C LEU A 26 20.68 -4.49 11.14
N ALA A 27 20.33 -5.77 11.35
CA ALA A 27 20.66 -6.86 10.45
C ALA A 27 19.90 -6.77 9.12
N GLY A 28 18.85 -5.94 9.04
CA GLY A 28 18.01 -5.78 7.86
C GLY A 28 17.21 -7.01 7.50
N THR A 29 17.05 -7.96 8.43
CA THR A 29 16.28 -9.20 8.23
C THR A 29 14.79 -8.98 8.50
N HIS A 30 14.47 -8.02 9.37
CA HIS A 30 13.11 -7.67 9.75
C HIS A 30 12.85 -6.18 9.57
N VAL A 31 11.58 -5.81 9.42
CA VAL A 31 11.07 -4.44 9.40
C VAL A 31 9.98 -4.26 10.45
N SER A 32 9.85 -3.06 11.00
CA SER A 32 8.79 -2.70 11.95
C SER A 32 7.43 -3.02 11.37
N ALA A 33 6.67 -3.86 12.06
CA ALA A 33 5.25 -4.07 11.80
C ALA A 33 4.39 -3.04 12.55
N GLU A 34 4.94 -2.34 13.55
CA GLU A 34 4.29 -1.19 14.21
C GLU A 34 4.38 0.12 13.42
N GLY A 35 5.10 0.11 12.30
CA GLY A 35 5.19 1.22 11.36
C GLY A 35 4.85 0.71 9.97
N GLY A 36 3.56 0.59 9.68
CA GLY A 36 3.13 0.79 8.31
C GLY A 36 3.45 2.24 7.95
N GLU A 37 4.59 2.45 7.31
CA GLU A 37 4.62 3.29 6.10
C GLU A 37 3.40 2.87 5.24
N GLY A 38 2.24 3.53 5.17
CA GLY A 38 1.89 4.95 5.19
C GLY A 38 2.37 5.76 6.38
N GLU A 39 3.47 6.46 6.12
CA GLU A 39 3.71 7.78 6.64
C GLU A 39 2.53 8.65 6.19
N ARG A 40 1.44 8.63 6.98
CA ARG A 40 0.42 9.66 6.95
C ARG A 40 1.12 10.90 7.49
N ARG A 41 1.85 11.61 6.61
CA ARG A 41 2.07 13.05 6.80
C ARG A 41 0.69 13.61 7.15
N PRO A 42 0.54 14.42 8.22
CA PRO A 42 -0.76 14.94 8.64
C PRO A 42 -1.35 15.98 7.65
N ASP A 43 -0.93 15.95 6.38
CA ASP A 43 -1.27 16.96 5.37
C ASP A 43 -1.51 16.38 3.96
N GLN A 44 -1.80 15.08 3.81
CA GLN A 44 -2.23 14.54 2.51
C GLN A 44 -3.59 13.85 2.62
N PRO A 45 -4.60 14.24 1.80
CA PRO A 45 -5.88 13.58 1.79
C PRO A 45 -5.66 12.12 1.42
N ALA A 46 -5.99 11.25 2.37
CA ALA A 46 -5.79 9.83 2.33
C ALA A 46 -6.80 9.14 1.40
N GLU A 47 -6.77 9.42 0.09
CA GLU A 47 -7.63 8.73 -0.89
C GLU A 47 -6.95 8.47 -2.25
N SER A 48 -5.64 8.71 -2.36
CA SER A 48 -4.96 8.63 -3.66
C SER A 48 -3.98 7.46 -3.79
N GLY A 49 -3.37 6.96 -2.71
CA GLY A 49 -2.25 6.00 -2.81
C GLY A 49 -2.61 4.56 -3.21
N ASP A 50 -3.80 4.08 -2.84
CA ASP A 50 -4.19 2.67 -3.04
C ASP A 50 -4.39 2.29 -4.51
N LEU A 51 -4.86 3.23 -5.34
CA LEU A 51 -5.12 2.95 -6.75
C LEU A 51 -3.82 2.86 -7.58
N ASP A 52 -2.78 3.64 -7.25
CA ASP A 52 -1.48 3.54 -7.94
C ASP A 52 -0.75 2.23 -7.64
N ALA A 53 -0.94 1.68 -6.44
CA ALA A 53 -0.36 0.41 -6.03
C ALA A 53 -1.01 -0.79 -6.71
N ARG A 54 -2.27 -0.68 -7.17
CA ARG A 54 -3.00 -1.79 -7.79
C ARG A 54 -2.61 -2.01 -9.25
N PRO A 55 -2.58 -3.26 -9.73
CA PRO A 55 -2.31 -3.54 -11.13
C PRO A 55 -3.50 -3.09 -12.02
N GLN A 56 -3.21 -2.76 -13.28
CA GLN A 56 -4.21 -2.29 -14.25
C GLN A 56 -5.51 -3.13 -14.30
N PRO A 57 -5.46 -4.48 -14.40
CA PRO A 57 -6.69 -5.28 -14.42
C PRO A 57 -7.55 -5.13 -13.16
N GLU A 58 -6.93 -4.86 -12.01
CA GLU A 58 -7.64 -4.67 -10.75
C GLU A 58 -8.29 -3.28 -10.66
N LEU A 59 -7.67 -2.29 -11.30
CA LEU A 59 -8.25 -0.95 -11.48
C LEU A 59 -9.43 -0.96 -12.46
N GLU A 60 -9.32 -1.73 -13.54
CA GLU A 60 -10.42 -1.92 -14.49
C GLU A 60 -11.60 -2.63 -13.83
N ALA A 61 -11.33 -3.65 -13.00
CA ALA A 61 -12.36 -4.31 -12.19
C ALA A 61 -13.03 -3.33 -11.20
N LEU A 62 -12.22 -2.52 -10.50
CA LEU A 62 -12.72 -1.46 -9.62
C LEU A 62 -13.58 -0.44 -10.37
N ALA A 63 -13.18 -0.04 -11.58
CA ALA A 63 -13.94 0.88 -12.41
C ALA A 63 -15.28 0.27 -12.82
N ALA A 64 -15.30 -1.01 -13.21
CA ALA A 64 -16.54 -1.73 -13.53
C ALA A 64 -17.47 -1.86 -12.30
N GLU A 65 -16.92 -2.17 -11.12
CA GLU A 65 -17.70 -2.25 -9.88
C GLU A 65 -18.25 -0.89 -9.42
N ARG A 66 -17.52 0.19 -9.68
CA ARG A 66 -17.91 1.56 -9.34
C ARG A 66 -18.76 2.23 -10.42
N GLY A 67 -18.91 1.60 -11.59
CA GLY A 67 -19.59 2.19 -12.75
C GLY A 67 -18.85 3.37 -13.38
N VAL A 68 -17.53 3.43 -13.21
CA VAL A 68 -16.67 4.47 -13.79
C VAL A 68 -16.37 4.11 -15.23
N ASP A 69 -16.71 5.00 -16.16
CA ASP A 69 -16.36 4.83 -17.57
C ASP A 69 -14.86 5.06 -17.77
N ILE A 70 -14.18 3.98 -18.14
CA ILE A 70 -12.75 3.98 -18.47
C ILE A 70 -12.54 3.80 -19.98
N SER A 71 -13.60 3.95 -20.79
CA SER A 71 -13.53 3.75 -22.25
C SER A 71 -12.59 4.76 -22.93
N GLY A 72 -12.36 5.92 -22.31
CA GLY A 72 -11.35 6.90 -22.72
C GLY A 72 -9.92 6.58 -22.25
N ALA A 73 -9.77 5.68 -21.29
CA ALA A 73 -8.51 5.40 -20.63
C ALA A 73 -7.65 4.40 -21.41
N LYS A 74 -6.55 4.91 -21.98
CA LYS A 74 -5.58 4.09 -22.74
C LYS A 74 -4.43 3.56 -21.89
N THR A 75 -4.28 4.09 -20.68
CA THR A 75 -3.17 3.78 -19.79
C THR A 75 -3.66 3.61 -18.37
N LYS A 76 -2.94 2.82 -17.57
CA LYS A 76 -3.21 2.64 -16.13
C LYS A 76 -3.40 3.98 -15.40
N ALA A 77 -2.57 4.98 -15.70
CA ALA A 77 -2.66 6.30 -15.08
C ALA A 77 -4.00 7.01 -15.39
N ASP A 78 -4.51 6.82 -16.61
CA ASP A 78 -5.79 7.37 -17.04
C ASP A 78 -6.97 6.70 -16.34
N VAL A 79 -6.90 5.37 -16.15
CA VAL A 79 -7.87 4.59 -15.35
C VAL A 79 -7.87 5.09 -13.90
N ILE A 80 -6.69 5.31 -13.30
CA ILE A 80 -6.57 5.85 -11.93
C ILE A 80 -7.13 7.26 -11.84
N ALA A 81 -6.86 8.11 -12.84
CA ALA A 81 -7.37 9.48 -12.88
C ALA A 81 -8.90 9.51 -12.98
N ALA A 82 -9.49 8.61 -13.77
CA ALA A 82 -10.94 8.45 -13.87
C ALA A 82 -11.55 7.98 -12.53
N LEU A 83 -10.92 7.00 -11.89
CA LEU A 83 -11.33 6.50 -10.56
C LEU A 83 -11.21 7.56 -9.45
N ARG A 84 -10.20 8.43 -9.51
CA ARG A 84 -9.99 9.52 -8.52
C ARG A 84 -10.91 10.72 -8.71
N THR A 85 -11.50 10.88 -9.89
CA THR A 85 -12.37 12.03 -10.23
C THR A 85 -13.79 11.85 -9.70
N GLN A 86 -14.18 10.63 -9.29
CA GLN A 86 -15.50 10.37 -8.73
C GLN A 86 -15.48 10.51 -7.19
N PRO A 87 -16.40 11.31 -6.60
CA PRO A 87 -16.51 11.50 -5.15
C PRO A 87 -17.15 10.32 -4.42
#